data_AF-A0A7D7ZUN3-F1
#
_entry.id   AF-A0A7D7ZUN3-F1
#
_cell.length_a   1.000
_cell.length_b   1.000
_cell.length_c   1.000
_cell.angle_alpha   90.00
_cell.angle_beta   90.00
_cell.angle_gamma   90.00
#
_symmetry.space_group_name_H-M   'P 1'
#
loop_
_entity.id
_entity.type
_entity.pdbx_description
1 polymer ?
#
loop_
_entity_poly.entity_id
_entity_poly.type
_entity_poly.pdbx_seq_one_letter_code
_entity_poly.pdbx_strand_id
1 'polypeptide(L)'
;MFFLFISGQEIIVIAVLLIMLFGAKRIPEIARGLGQGMRQVKDATNDIKREINESVKKEGVDTNIAKEIREEINEVKKDINEVTGAVKRDL
;
A
#
# COMPACT_ATOMS: atom_id res chain seq x y z
N MET A 1 -6.37 25.74 8.15
CA MET A 1 -6.57 25.98 9.60
C MET A 1 -8.00 25.73 10.09
N PHE A 2 -9.06 25.76 9.25
CA PHE A 2 -10.45 25.61 9.71
C PHE A 2 -10.86 24.22 10.19
N PHE A 3 -10.23 23.15 9.68
CA PHE A 3 -10.67 21.77 9.97
C PHE A 3 -10.26 21.25 11.35
N LEU A 4 -9.34 21.93 12.05
CA LEU A 4 -8.82 21.49 13.35
C LEU A 4 -9.74 21.83 14.55
N PHE A 5 -10.77 22.66 14.34
CA PHE A 5 -11.71 23.08 15.39
C PHE A 5 -13.11 22.49 15.25
N ILE A 6 -13.31 21.49 14.37
CA ILE A 6 -14.61 20.82 14.26
C ILE A 6 -14.87 20.04 15.55
N SER A 7 -15.76 20.59 16.37
CA SER A 7 -16.33 19.98 17.56
C SER A 7 -17.38 18.93 17.18
N GLY A 8 -17.71 18.04 18.12
CA GLY A 8 -18.73 17.00 17.89
C GLY A 8 -20.11 17.56 17.51
N GLN A 9 -20.43 18.79 17.95
CA GLN A 9 -21.69 19.45 17.61
C GLN A 9 -21.77 19.81 16.12
N GLU A 10 -20.69 20.32 15.53
CA GLU A 10 -20.64 20.68 14.10
C GLU A 10 -20.76 19.43 13.21
N ILE A 11 -20.16 18.31 13.63
CA ILE A 11 -20.32 17.02 12.93
C ILE A 11 -21.79 16.60 12.90
N ILE A 12 -22.51 16.74 14.01
CA ILE A 12 -23.94 16.40 14.08
C ILE A 12 -24.75 17.30 13.14
N VAL A 13 -24.49 18.61 13.11
CA VAL A 13 -25.18 19.54 12.21
C VAL A 13 -24.96 19.17 10.75
N ILE A 14 -23.71 18.87 10.36
CA ILE A 14 -23.40 18.42 8.99
C ILE A 14 -24.08 17.09 8.68
N ALA A 15 -24.08 16.13 9.62
CA ALA A 15 -24.74 14.85 9.43
C ALA A 15 -26.26 15.02 9.23
N VAL A 16 -26.91 15.92 9.96
CA VAL A 16 -28.34 16.23 9.79
C VAL A 16 -28.60 16.84 8.41
N LEU A 17 -27.76 17.78 7.95
CA LEU A 17 -27.89 18.35 6.60
C LEU A 17 -27.72 17.28 5.51
N LEU A 18 -26.73 16.39 5.65
CA LEU A 18 -26.54 15.27 4.72
C LEU A 18 -27.74 14.31 4.71
N ILE A 19 -28.31 14.03 5.88
CA ILE A 19 -29.54 13.24 6.00
C ILE A 19 -30.73 13.94 5.33
N MET A 20 -30.82 15.27 5.40
CA MET A 20 -31.88 16.03 4.75
C MET A 20 -31.74 16.03 3.22
N LEU A 21 -30.52 16.13 2.71
CA LEU A 21 -30.22 16.13 1.28
C LEU A 21 -30.37 14.74 0.64
N PHE A 22 -29.79 13.72 1.28
CA PHE A 22 -29.68 12.38 0.71
C PHE A 22 -30.66 11.38 1.33
N GLY A 23 -31.19 11.65 2.51
CA GLY A 23 -32.05 10.74 3.27
C GLY A 23 -31.27 9.82 4.21
N ALA A 24 -31.81 9.59 5.42
CA ALA A 24 -31.17 8.78 6.47
C ALA A 24 -30.85 7.33 6.04
N LYS A 25 -31.60 6.79 5.06
CA LYS A 25 -31.42 5.43 4.55
C LYS A 25 -30.34 5.32 3.46
N ARG A 26 -30.00 6.40 2.75
CA ARG A 26 -29.05 6.36 1.62
C ARG A 26 -27.60 6.24 2.07
N ILE A 27 -27.21 6.92 3.15
CA ILE A 27 -25.82 6.89 3.64
C ILE A 27 -25.40 5.46 4.04
N PRO A 28 -26.18 4.70 4.85
CA PRO A 28 -25.84 3.30 5.17
C PRO A 28 -25.87 2.38 3.95
N GLU A 29 -26.77 2.61 3.00
CA GLU A 29 -26.88 1.84 1.76
C GLU A 29 -25.64 2.00 0.87
N ILE A 30 -25.18 3.24 0.67
CA ILE A 30 -23.95 3.55 -0.06
C ILE A 30 -22.73 2.98 0.66
N ALA A 31 -22.63 3.15 1.98
CA ALA A 31 -21.51 2.60 2.75
C ALA A 31 -21.44 1.06 2.65
N ARG A 32 -22.58 0.37 2.70
CA ARG A 32 -22.65 -1.08 2.51
C ARG A 32 -22.26 -1.50 1.10
N GLY A 33 -22.76 -0.80 0.07
CA GLY A 33 -22.42 -1.07 -1.33
C GLY A 33 -20.93 -0.86 -1.62
N LEU A 34 -20.37 0.27 -1.17
CA LEU A 34 -18.94 0.56 -1.29
C LEU A 34 -18.07 -0.43 -0.51
N GLY A 35 -18.49 -0.82 0.69
CA GLY A 35 -17.79 -1.83 1.49
C GLY A 35 -17.77 -3.20 0.83
N GLN A 36 -18.89 -3.64 0.25
CA GLN A 36 -18.97 -4.87 -0.53
C GLN A 36 -18.13 -4.80 -1.80
N GLY A 37 -18.16 -3.66 -2.52
CA GLY A 37 -17.33 -3.44 -3.71
C GLY A 37 -15.84 -3.47 -3.41
N MET A 38 -15.39 -2.75 -2.37
CA MET A 38 -13.99 -2.79 -1.93
C MET A 38 -13.54 -4.20 -1.52
N ARG A 39 -14.42 -4.96 -0.87
CA ARG A 39 -14.14 -6.36 -0.52
C ARG A 39 -13.95 -7.23 -1.76
N GLN A 40 -14.87 -7.15 -2.73
CA GLN A 40 -14.77 -7.91 -3.98
C GLN A 40 -13.49 -7.57 -4.76
N VAL A 41 -13.15 -6.28 -4.86
CA VAL A 41 -11.90 -5.83 -5.51
C VAL A 41 -10.68 -6.38 -4.78
N LYS A 42 -10.67 -6.33 -3.44
CA LYS A 42 -9.58 -6.87 -2.63
C LYS A 42 -9.44 -8.39 -2.82
N ASP A 43 -10.54 -9.12 -2.81
CA ASP A 43 -10.55 -10.57 -2.94
C ASP A 43 -10.04 -10.98 -4.34
N ALA A 44 -10.55 -10.36 -5.41
CA ALA A 44 -10.04 -10.58 -6.77
C ALA A 44 -8.56 -10.23 -6.91
N THR A 45 -8.11 -9.12 -6.31
CA THR A 45 -6.68 -8.74 -6.31
C THR A 45 -5.83 -9.78 -5.58
N ASN A 46 -6.32 -10.33 -4.47
CA ASN A 46 -5.60 -11.37 -3.71
C ASN A 46 -5.53 -12.68 -4.48
N ASP A 47 -6.58 -13.06 -5.20
CA ASP A 47 -6.58 -14.26 -6.04
C ASP A 47 -5.58 -14.10 -7.20
N ILE A 48 -5.57 -12.96 -7.89
CA ILE A 48 -4.55 -12.64 -8.90
C ILE A 48 -3.14 -12.69 -8.30
N LYS A 49 -2.94 -12.08 -7.12
CA LYS A 49 -1.64 -12.11 -6.43
C LYS A 49 -1.22 -13.54 -6.07
N ARG A 50 -2.16 -14.40 -5.67
CA ARG A 50 -1.90 -15.81 -5.37
C ARG A 50 -1.53 -16.57 -6.64
N GLU A 51 -2.28 -16.42 -7.72
CA GLU A 51 -1.99 -17.04 -9.02
C GLU A 51 -0.63 -16.59 -9.57
N ILE A 52 -0.30 -15.30 -9.49
CA ILE A 52 1.03 -14.80 -9.89
C ILE A 52 2.13 -15.43 -9.04
N ASN A 53 1.96 -15.50 -7.71
CA ASN A 53 2.95 -16.15 -6.85
C ASN A 53 3.06 -17.65 -7.12
N GLU A 54 1.96 -18.34 -7.40
CA GLU A 54 1.97 -19.76 -7.75
C GLU A 54 2.61 -20.01 -9.12
N SER A 55 2.36 -19.13 -10.11
CA SER A 55 3.02 -19.15 -11.41
C SER A 55 4.50 -18.86 -11.31
N VAL A 56 4.92 -17.85 -10.53
CA VAL A 56 6.33 -17.54 -10.24
C VAL A 56 7.04 -18.65 -9.44
N LYS A 57 6.27 -19.44 -8.67
CA LYS A 57 6.81 -20.58 -7.92
C LYS A 57 6.85 -21.86 -8.77
N LYS A 58 6.03 -21.96 -9.82
CA LYS A 58 6.00 -23.07 -10.79
C LYS A 58 6.99 -22.86 -11.96
N GLU A 59 7.07 -21.65 -12.49
CA GLU A 59 8.15 -21.19 -13.36
C GLU A 59 9.21 -20.57 -12.46
N GLY A 60 10.10 -21.43 -11.95
CA GLY A 60 11.15 -21.01 -11.03
C GLY A 60 11.85 -19.76 -11.56
N VAL A 61 11.66 -18.65 -10.85
CA VAL A 61 12.67 -17.59 -10.85
C VAL A 61 13.91 -18.27 -10.32
N ASP A 62 14.79 -18.64 -11.26
CA ASP A 62 16.02 -19.34 -11.01
C ASP A 62 16.67 -18.73 -9.78
N THR A 63 16.78 -19.52 -8.73
CA THR A 63 17.58 -19.16 -7.55
C THR A 63 19.00 -18.81 -7.97
N ASN A 64 19.45 -19.29 -9.14
CA ASN A 64 20.66 -18.89 -9.82
C ASN A 64 20.66 -17.40 -10.22
N ILE A 65 19.64 -16.88 -10.90
CA ILE A 65 19.55 -15.45 -11.28
C ILE A 65 19.47 -14.56 -10.03
N ALA A 66 18.65 -14.94 -9.04
CA ALA A 66 18.56 -14.20 -7.79
C ALA A 66 19.86 -14.22 -6.98
N LYS A 67 20.64 -15.30 -7.07
CA LYS A 67 21.96 -15.44 -6.42
C LYS A 67 23.04 -14.67 -7.16
N GLU A 68 23.03 -14.67 -8.49
CA GLU A 68 23.96 -13.94 -9.36
C GLU A 68 23.80 -12.41 -9.15
N ILE A 69 22.55 -11.92 -9.18
CA ILE A 69 22.25 -10.51 -8.88
C ILE A 69 22.68 -10.14 -7.45
N ARG A 70 22.50 -11.03 -6.48
CA ARG A 70 22.88 -10.78 -5.08
C ARG A 70 24.41 -10.79 -4.89
N GLU A 71 25.14 -11.63 -5.61
CA GLU A 71 26.61 -11.66 -5.61
C GLU A 71 27.17 -10.38 -6.25
N GLU A 72 26.62 -9.94 -7.39
CA GLU A 72 27.02 -8.70 -8.07
C GLU A 72 26.73 -7.45 -7.21
N ILE A 73 25.56 -7.39 -6.56
CA ILE A 73 25.25 -6.29 -5.62
C ILE A 73 26.19 -6.27 -4.41
N ASN A 74 26.65 -7.43 -3.93
CA ASN A 74 27.58 -7.50 -2.80
C ASN A 74 28.98 -7.00 -3.16
N GLU A 75 29.47 -7.27 -4.38
CA GLU A 75 30.73 -6.72 -4.90
C GLU A 75 30.65 -5.19 -5.03
N VAL A 76 29.60 -4.67 -5.67
CA VAL A 76 29.37 -3.22 -5.78
C VAL A 76 29.30 -2.55 -4.40
N LYS A 77 28.67 -3.19 -3.42
CA LYS A 77 28.57 -2.66 -2.04
C LYS A 77 29.93 -2.64 -1.32
N LYS A 78 30.84 -3.55 -1.68
CA LYS A 78 32.20 -3.62 -1.13
C LYS A 78 33.06 -2.50 -1.72
N ASP A 79 32.99 -2.28 -3.02
CA ASP A 79 33.70 -1.20 -3.70
C ASP A 79 33.25 0.17 -3.19
N ILE A 80 31.94 0.36 -3.03
CA ILE A 80 31.39 1.60 -2.45
C ILE A 80 31.88 1.79 -1.01
N ASN A 81 31.94 0.73 -0.20
CA ASN A 81 32.44 0.81 1.17
C ASN A 81 33.94 1.13 1.25
N GLU A 82 34.74 0.66 0.29
CA GLU A 82 36.16 0.98 0.19
C GLU A 82 36.38 2.43 -0.23
N VAL A 83 35.65 2.90 -1.24
CA VAL A 83 35.71 4.29 -1.71
C VAL A 83 35.21 5.24 -0.61
N THR A 84 34.08 4.94 0.03
CA THR A 84 33.56 5.75 1.14
C THR A 84 34.44 5.65 2.39
N GLY A 85 35.08 4.50 2.63
CA GLY A 85 36.02 4.29 3.71
C GLY A 85 37.31 5.09 3.54
N ALA A 86 37.83 5.22 2.32
CA ALA A 86 38.97 6.06 1.99
C ALA A 86 38.64 7.55 2.20
N VAL A 87 37.47 8.00 1.73
CA VAL A 87 36.99 9.39 1.95
C VAL A 87 36.76 9.69 3.44
N LYS A 88 36.33 8.69 4.24
CA LYS A 88 36.16 8.83 5.69
C LYS A 88 37.48 8.77 6.48
N ARG A 89 38.59 8.40 5.84
CA ARG A 89 39.90 8.28 6.49
C ARG A 89 40.81 9.50 6.23
N ASP A 90 40.53 10.26 5.17
CA ASP A 90 41.21 11.53 4.84
C ASP A 90 40.47 12.79 5.35
N LEU A 91 39.31 12.63 6.00
CA LEU A 91 38.58 13.67 6.76
C LEU A 91 38.77 13.48 8.27
#